data_AF-A0A916TKE8-F1
#
_entry.id   AF-A0A916TKE8-F1
#
_cell.length_a   1.000
_cell.length_b   1.000
_cell.length_c   1.000
_cell.angle_alpha   90.00
_cell.angle_beta   90.00
_cell.angle_gamma   90.00
#
_symmetry.space_group_name_H-M   'P 1'
#
loop_
_entity.id
_entity.type
_entity.pdbx_description
1 polymer ?
#
loop_
_entity_poly.entity_id
_entity_poly.type
_entity_poly.pdbx_seq_one_letter_code
_entity_poly.pdbx_strand_id
1 'polypeptide(L)'
;MPFLAHPPDILPQTSPKKRISGLFMPFWTVFALGAIGLLAFATILMMSLDRQAVATSKQIFTSAIADQKHSLANIAMEYGFWDAMVENTVFELDPEWVKNNVGTYIYDQLELYGMHVLDGQNRTRLSLVEGAFSDADPTALYGQQLSVLAARARDIDHDADPIAVTAIMGDLARLYLVAAVRLTTYESTTKIGTDHVLIVSRELHGQALSDLEARYDLPDLNAADEPAGPFDASYEIRGPDRAVRGYFVWRSPLPGSKLLPYIAVTIILIYTAMFLAARMFLQRTGTVVAALESAQIEARTANELLAQKLLTDPLTGLGNRRALDQQLNDLENSSPSDNGAALLYVDLDHFKEVNDTHGHETGDAVLQHTAQSLKRLAPDASVFRLGGDEFVMIFDDKPRNAVEEVTAKIVSELQRPLIVGDRTCTFGASIGIAFQADSTNLLRHADNALYAAKRDGKGRYVVYDPNRSSRPAGSQPARALPPGRSA
;
A
#
# COMPACT_ATOMS: atom_id res chain seq x y z
N MET A 1 49.18 43.60 16.92
CA MET A 1 49.05 42.29 16.25
C MET A 1 47.69 42.23 15.57
N PRO A 2 47.61 41.73 14.33
CA PRO A 2 46.41 41.84 13.50
C PRO A 2 45.41 40.70 13.71
N PHE A 3 44.18 41.00 13.25
CA PHE A 3 43.05 40.16 12.87
C PHE A 3 43.35 38.69 12.50
N LEU A 4 42.53 37.77 13.04
CA LEU A 4 42.07 36.56 12.32
C LEU A 4 40.60 36.31 12.67
N ALA A 5 39.71 36.61 11.72
CA ALA A 5 38.32 36.21 11.74
C ALA A 5 38.22 34.74 11.29
N HIS A 6 37.55 33.91 12.09
CA HIS A 6 37.20 32.54 11.70
C HIS A 6 36.13 32.56 10.59
N PRO A 7 36.23 31.71 9.56
CA PRO A 7 35.18 31.56 8.57
C PRO A 7 33.97 30.84 9.17
N PRO A 8 32.73 31.11 8.71
CA PRO A 8 31.54 30.42 9.20
C PRO A 8 31.49 28.98 8.69
N ASP A 9 31.13 28.05 9.58
CA ASP A 9 30.89 26.64 9.29
C ASP A 9 29.83 26.46 8.20
N ILE A 10 30.26 25.90 7.06
CA ILE A 10 29.36 25.43 6.00
C ILE A 10 28.75 24.11 6.48
N LEU A 11 27.53 24.18 7.00
CA LEU A 11 26.74 22.97 7.29
C LEU A 11 26.60 22.12 6.00
N PRO A 12 26.75 20.78 6.09
CA PRO A 12 26.67 19.93 4.91
C PRO A 12 25.25 19.93 4.35
N GLN A 13 25.09 20.51 3.16
CA GLN A 13 23.89 20.42 2.32
C GLN A 13 23.60 18.94 2.03
N THR A 14 22.70 18.34 2.80
CA THR A 14 22.24 16.98 2.55
C THR A 14 21.50 16.95 1.20
N SER A 15 21.99 16.14 0.26
CA SER A 15 21.41 16.03 -1.09
C SER A 15 19.90 15.76 -1.02
N PRO A 16 19.05 16.38 -1.88
CA PRO A 16 17.60 16.22 -1.85
C PRO A 16 17.13 14.75 -1.92
N LYS A 17 17.90 13.86 -2.57
CA LYS A 17 17.66 12.40 -2.58
C LYS A 17 17.60 11.76 -1.18
N LYS A 18 18.45 12.20 -0.23
CA LYS A 18 18.47 11.65 1.15
C LYS A 18 17.24 12.08 1.96
N ARG A 19 16.69 13.26 1.69
CA ARG A 19 15.50 13.79 2.40
C ARG A 19 14.23 13.04 1.98
N ILE A 20 14.15 12.62 0.73
CA ILE A 20 13.03 11.86 0.17
C ILE A 20 13.10 10.38 0.55
N SER A 21 14.28 9.76 0.60
CA SER A 21 14.42 8.35 1.00
C SER A 21 14.05 8.08 2.46
N GLY A 22 14.27 9.05 3.36
CA GLY A 22 13.89 8.93 4.77
C GLY A 22 12.37 8.89 5.01
N LEU A 23 11.59 9.53 4.13
CA LEU A 23 10.12 9.58 4.24
C LEU A 23 9.47 8.20 4.01
N PHE A 24 10.13 7.32 3.25
CA PHE A 24 9.59 6.02 2.87
C PHE A 24 10.03 4.86 3.79
N MET A 25 10.95 5.10 4.71
CA MET A 25 11.38 4.10 5.69
C MET A 25 10.23 3.53 6.53
N PRO A 26 9.29 4.33 7.11
CA PRO A 26 8.17 3.76 7.86
C PRO A 26 7.23 2.92 6.99
N PHE A 27 7.06 3.28 5.72
CA PHE A 27 6.25 2.50 4.77
C PHE A 27 6.84 1.09 4.57
N TRP A 28 8.15 1.01 4.33
CA TRP A 28 8.83 -0.28 4.16
C TRP A 28 8.85 -1.13 5.43
N THR A 29 8.94 -0.49 6.60
CA THR A 29 8.83 -1.20 7.89
C THR A 29 7.46 -1.84 8.07
N VAL A 30 6.37 -1.09 7.82
CA VAL A 30 5.01 -1.63 7.89
C VAL A 30 4.80 -2.75 6.86
N PHE A 31 5.32 -2.57 5.66
CA PHE A 31 5.26 -3.58 4.60
C PHE A 31 5.95 -4.90 5.00
N ALA A 32 7.17 -4.81 5.55
CA ALA A 32 7.92 -5.97 6.04
C ALA A 32 7.22 -6.65 7.24
N LEU A 33 6.70 -5.86 8.19
CA LEU A 33 5.92 -6.37 9.31
C LEU A 33 4.65 -7.11 8.85
N GLY A 34 3.98 -6.60 7.82
CA GLY A 34 2.85 -7.27 7.19
C GLY A 34 3.21 -8.63 6.60
N ALA A 35 4.34 -8.72 5.89
CA ALA A 35 4.83 -9.98 5.31
C ALA A 35 5.15 -11.02 6.40
N ILE A 36 5.86 -10.59 7.45
CA ILE A 36 6.22 -11.43 8.59
C ILE A 36 4.95 -11.88 9.33
N GLY A 37 4.00 -10.98 9.57
CA GLY A 37 2.73 -11.28 10.21
C GLY A 37 1.91 -12.29 9.42
N LEU A 38 1.83 -12.15 8.10
CA LEU A 38 1.12 -13.10 7.23
C LEU A 38 1.78 -14.48 7.23
N LEU A 39 3.11 -14.54 7.20
CA LEU A 39 3.86 -15.80 7.27
C LEU A 39 3.69 -16.48 8.64
N ALA A 40 3.73 -15.71 9.73
CA ALA A 40 3.48 -16.21 11.08
C ALA A 40 2.05 -16.76 11.23
N PHE A 41 1.06 -16.01 10.73
CA PHE A 41 -0.33 -16.45 10.70
C PHE A 41 -0.51 -17.75 9.89
N ALA A 42 0.06 -17.82 8.69
CA ALA A 42 0.04 -19.03 7.88
C ALA A 42 0.69 -20.21 8.60
N THR A 43 1.82 -19.99 9.29
CA THR A 43 2.50 -21.04 10.08
C THR A 43 1.62 -21.55 11.21
N ILE A 44 0.97 -20.67 11.98
CA ILE A 44 0.05 -21.04 13.06
C ILE A 44 -1.13 -21.84 12.50
N LEU A 45 -1.70 -21.40 11.37
CA LEU A 45 -2.81 -22.10 10.72
C LEU A 45 -2.39 -23.50 10.23
N MET A 46 -1.21 -23.63 9.61
CA MET A 46 -0.68 -24.93 9.18
C MET A 46 -0.41 -25.86 10.35
N MET A 47 0.15 -25.35 11.46
CA MET A 47 0.32 -26.14 12.68
C MET A 47 -1.02 -26.59 13.28
N SER A 48 -2.05 -25.74 13.22
CA SER A 48 -3.40 -26.12 13.65
C SER A 48 -3.98 -27.23 12.78
N LEU A 49 -3.75 -27.18 11.47
CA LEU A 49 -4.20 -28.21 10.53
C LEU A 49 -3.51 -29.55 10.81
N ASP A 50 -2.20 -29.54 11.07
CA ASP A 50 -1.44 -30.75 11.45
C ASP A 50 -1.97 -31.37 12.76
N ARG A 51 -2.24 -30.55 13.79
CA ARG A 51 -2.82 -31.03 15.05
C ARG A 51 -4.20 -31.67 14.85
N GLN A 52 -5.03 -31.07 13.98
CA GLN A 52 -6.33 -31.65 13.64
C GLN A 52 -6.17 -32.99 12.91
N ALA A 53 -5.23 -33.10 11.96
CA ALA A 53 -4.97 -34.34 11.26
C ALA A 53 -4.55 -35.48 12.22
N VAL A 54 -3.64 -35.19 13.15
CA VAL A 54 -3.23 -36.14 14.21
C VAL A 54 -4.44 -36.54 15.06
N ALA A 55 -5.25 -35.58 15.52
CA ALA A 55 -6.42 -35.86 16.35
C ALA A 55 -7.48 -36.70 15.60
N THR A 56 -7.74 -36.40 14.34
CA THR A 56 -8.67 -37.17 13.50
C THR A 56 -8.18 -38.60 13.29
N SER A 57 -6.90 -38.81 12.98
CA SER A 57 -6.35 -40.17 12.83
C SER A 57 -6.48 -40.99 14.12
N LYS A 58 -6.24 -40.36 15.28
CA LYS A 58 -6.45 -40.99 16.59
C LYS A 58 -7.90 -41.37 16.84
N GLN A 59 -8.84 -40.52 16.43
CA GLN A 59 -10.27 -40.81 16.56
C GLN A 59 -10.67 -41.98 15.65
N ILE A 60 -10.19 -42.03 14.41
CA ILE A 60 -10.44 -43.14 13.47
C ILE A 60 -9.95 -44.46 14.07
N PHE A 61 -8.71 -44.51 14.55
CA PHE A 61 -8.17 -45.73 15.17
C PHE A 61 -8.92 -46.12 16.45
N THR A 62 -9.28 -45.14 17.28
CA THR A 62 -10.08 -45.37 18.49
C THR A 62 -11.42 -46.02 18.16
N SER A 63 -12.11 -45.53 17.13
CA SER A 63 -13.34 -46.13 16.63
C SER A 63 -13.12 -47.53 16.05
N ALA A 64 -12.07 -47.73 15.25
CA ALA A 64 -11.74 -49.04 14.69
C ALA A 64 -11.52 -50.12 15.77
N ILE A 65 -10.76 -49.80 16.82
CA ILE A 65 -10.55 -50.70 17.95
C ILE A 65 -11.84 -50.91 18.76
N ALA A 66 -12.68 -49.88 18.91
CA ALA A 66 -13.97 -50.01 19.58
C ALA A 66 -14.92 -50.94 18.80
N ASP A 67 -14.96 -50.82 17.48
CA ASP A 67 -15.76 -51.68 16.60
C ASP A 67 -15.27 -53.14 16.65
N GLN A 68 -13.96 -53.37 16.63
CA GLN A 68 -13.37 -54.71 16.81
C GLN A 68 -13.73 -55.31 18.18
N LYS A 69 -13.64 -54.51 19.27
CA LYS A 69 -14.07 -54.91 20.61
C LYS A 69 -15.55 -55.29 20.62
N HIS A 70 -16.41 -54.46 20.05
CA HIS A 70 -17.85 -54.69 20.02
C HIS A 70 -18.20 -55.94 19.18
N SER A 71 -17.55 -56.12 18.03
CA SER A 71 -17.72 -57.31 17.18
C SER A 71 -17.34 -58.58 17.93
N LEU A 72 -16.17 -58.61 18.58
CA LEU A 72 -15.73 -59.78 19.34
C LEU A 72 -16.62 -60.04 20.56
N ALA A 73 -17.07 -58.99 21.25
CA ALA A 73 -18.00 -59.10 22.37
C ALA A 73 -19.33 -59.74 21.93
N ASN A 74 -19.88 -59.32 20.78
CA ASN A 74 -21.11 -59.91 20.23
C ASN A 74 -20.93 -61.40 19.91
N ILE A 75 -19.81 -61.77 19.27
CA ILE A 75 -19.50 -63.18 18.99
C ILE A 75 -19.41 -63.96 20.30
N ALA A 76 -18.65 -63.45 21.28
CA ALA A 76 -18.55 -64.10 22.59
C ALA A 76 -19.94 -64.33 23.20
N MET A 77 -20.82 -63.32 23.16
CA MET A 77 -22.19 -63.39 23.66
C MET A 77 -23.01 -64.46 22.93
N GLU A 78 -22.98 -64.51 21.60
CA GLU A 78 -23.73 -65.50 20.80
C GLU A 78 -23.38 -66.94 21.21
N TYR A 79 -22.09 -67.24 21.41
CA TYR A 79 -21.66 -68.55 21.88
C TYR A 79 -21.84 -68.74 23.40
N GLY A 80 -21.82 -67.65 24.16
CA GLY A 80 -22.01 -67.63 25.60
C GLY A 80 -23.42 -68.02 26.05
N PHE A 81 -24.41 -67.76 25.19
CA PHE A 81 -25.83 -68.05 25.39
C PHE A 81 -26.32 -69.31 24.70
N TRP A 82 -25.44 -70.05 24.04
CA TRP A 82 -25.87 -71.22 23.29
C TRP A 82 -26.01 -72.43 24.22
N ASP A 83 -27.24 -72.86 24.50
CA ASP A 83 -27.51 -73.97 25.44
C ASP A 83 -26.69 -75.24 25.11
N ALA A 84 -26.59 -75.58 23.82
CA ALA A 84 -25.79 -76.73 23.38
C ALA A 84 -24.29 -76.54 23.64
N MET A 85 -23.79 -75.31 23.58
CA MET A 85 -22.40 -75.00 23.95
C MET A 85 -22.18 -75.26 25.44
N VAL A 86 -23.10 -74.85 26.32
CA VAL A 86 -23.00 -75.13 27.76
C VAL A 86 -23.05 -76.64 28.03
N GLU A 87 -24.04 -77.34 27.46
CA GLU A 87 -24.19 -78.80 27.64
C GLU A 87 -22.92 -79.56 27.24
N ASN A 88 -22.41 -79.29 26.03
CA ASN A 88 -21.32 -80.08 25.45
C ASN A 88 -19.92 -79.65 25.93
N THR A 89 -19.76 -78.50 26.58
CA THR A 89 -18.42 -78.02 27.02
C THR A 89 -18.28 -77.80 28.52
N VAL A 90 -19.39 -77.75 29.25
CA VAL A 90 -19.39 -77.63 30.71
C VAL A 90 -19.82 -78.93 31.36
N PHE A 91 -20.92 -79.55 30.89
CA PHE A 91 -21.50 -80.72 31.56
C PHE A 91 -21.00 -82.05 30.97
N GLU A 92 -21.11 -82.24 29.65
CA GLU A 92 -20.75 -83.51 28.99
C GLU A 92 -19.29 -83.57 28.53
N LEU A 93 -18.69 -82.41 28.19
CA LEU A 93 -17.34 -82.31 27.62
C LEU A 93 -17.16 -83.19 26.36
N ASP A 94 -18.09 -83.10 25.40
CA ASP A 94 -18.06 -83.87 24.15
C ASP A 94 -17.07 -83.27 23.12
N PRO A 95 -15.91 -83.91 22.88
CA PRO A 95 -14.92 -83.40 21.94
C PRO A 95 -15.35 -83.53 20.48
N GLU A 96 -16.22 -84.49 20.11
CA GLU A 96 -16.70 -84.64 18.74
C GLU A 96 -17.70 -83.54 18.41
N TRP A 97 -18.61 -83.22 19.33
CA TRP A 97 -19.53 -82.09 19.14
C TRP A 97 -18.78 -80.78 18.98
N VAL A 98 -17.80 -80.51 19.85
CA VAL A 98 -16.98 -79.28 19.78
C VAL A 98 -16.24 -79.21 18.46
N LYS A 99 -15.65 -80.31 17.98
CA LYS A 99 -14.95 -80.35 16.69
C LYS A 99 -15.89 -80.04 15.51
N ASN A 100 -17.10 -80.59 15.53
CA ASN A 100 -18.04 -80.48 14.41
C ASN A 100 -18.79 -79.15 14.36
N ASN A 101 -18.96 -78.48 15.51
CA ASN A 101 -19.80 -77.28 15.62
C ASN A 101 -19.02 -75.99 15.92
N VAL A 102 -17.85 -76.11 16.54
CA VAL A 102 -17.00 -74.97 16.92
C VAL A 102 -15.69 -75.06 16.13
N GLY A 103 -14.90 -76.10 16.40
CA GLY A 103 -13.69 -76.53 15.71
C GLY A 103 -13.03 -75.53 14.76
N THR A 104 -12.87 -75.91 13.50
CA THR A 104 -12.25 -75.03 12.49
C THR A 104 -13.18 -73.91 12.02
N TYR A 105 -14.50 -74.04 12.23
CA TYR A 105 -15.47 -73.01 11.81
C TYR A 105 -15.19 -71.66 12.47
N ILE A 106 -14.94 -71.64 13.78
CA ILE A 106 -14.65 -70.38 14.49
C ILE A 106 -13.34 -69.73 14.03
N TYR A 107 -12.38 -70.51 13.54
CA TYR A 107 -11.12 -70.00 13.02
C TYR A 107 -11.29 -69.49 11.59
N ASP A 108 -11.84 -70.31 10.69
CA ASP A 108 -11.94 -70.00 9.26
C ASP A 108 -13.03 -68.96 8.94
N GLN A 109 -14.14 -68.94 9.67
CA GLN A 109 -15.29 -68.07 9.38
C GLN A 109 -15.41 -66.87 10.32
N LEU A 110 -15.05 -67.04 11.60
CA LEU A 110 -15.14 -65.97 12.60
C LEU A 110 -13.78 -65.31 12.92
N GLU A 111 -12.71 -65.81 12.28
CA GLU A 111 -11.33 -65.30 12.44
C GLU A 111 -10.88 -65.30 13.91
N LEU A 112 -11.38 -66.25 14.72
CA LEU A 112 -10.99 -66.38 16.13
C LEU A 112 -9.70 -67.17 16.24
N TYR A 113 -8.67 -66.56 16.83
CA TYR A 113 -7.38 -67.20 17.10
C TYR A 113 -7.50 -68.31 18.14
N GLY A 114 -8.25 -68.06 19.22
CA GLY A 114 -8.44 -69.05 20.28
C GLY A 114 -9.79 -68.98 20.95
N MET A 115 -10.27 -70.14 21.41
CA MET A 115 -11.48 -70.30 22.19
C MET A 115 -11.20 -71.21 23.39
N HIS A 116 -11.50 -70.73 24.59
CA HIS A 116 -11.16 -71.40 25.84
C HIS A 116 -12.35 -71.38 26.79
N VAL A 117 -12.54 -72.46 27.55
CA VAL A 117 -13.53 -72.52 28.63
C VAL A 117 -12.78 -72.71 29.95
N LEU A 118 -12.94 -71.75 30.86
CA LEU A 118 -12.37 -71.81 32.20
C LEU A 118 -13.45 -72.18 33.22
N ASP A 119 -13.15 -73.06 34.16
CA ASP A 119 -14.04 -73.34 35.30
C ASP A 119 -14.02 -72.25 36.37
N GLY A 120 -14.84 -72.38 37.42
CA GLY A 120 -14.92 -71.40 38.52
C GLY A 120 -13.61 -71.16 39.28
N GLN A 121 -12.63 -72.06 39.16
CA GLN A 121 -11.29 -71.93 39.73
C GLN A 121 -10.24 -71.45 38.71
N ASN A 122 -10.67 -70.96 37.54
CA ASN A 122 -9.82 -70.56 36.41
C ASN A 122 -8.99 -71.71 35.81
N ARG A 123 -9.40 -72.98 35.98
CA ARG A 123 -8.75 -74.09 35.28
C ARG A 123 -9.33 -74.25 33.89
N THR A 124 -8.46 -74.44 32.91
CA THR A 124 -8.83 -74.69 31.52
C THR A 124 -9.52 -76.05 31.40
N ARG A 125 -10.76 -76.05 30.90
CA ARG A 125 -11.54 -77.25 30.59
C ARG A 125 -11.52 -77.59 29.11
N LEU A 126 -11.53 -76.55 28.28
CA LEU A 126 -11.46 -76.65 26.83
C LEU A 126 -10.52 -75.56 26.34
N SER A 127 -9.67 -75.89 25.38
CA SER A 127 -8.80 -74.94 24.69
C SER A 127 -8.71 -75.35 23.21
N LEU A 128 -9.12 -74.42 22.36
CA LEU A 128 -8.97 -74.46 20.93
C LEU A 128 -8.05 -73.31 20.53
N VAL A 129 -7.00 -73.61 19.78
CA VAL A 129 -6.08 -72.62 19.21
C VAL A 129 -5.96 -72.93 17.73
N GLU A 130 -6.13 -71.91 16.89
CA GLU A 130 -6.14 -72.07 15.43
C GLU A 130 -7.15 -73.13 14.95
N GLY A 131 -8.31 -73.20 15.62
CA GLY A 131 -9.39 -74.13 15.30
C GLY A 131 -9.17 -75.60 15.72
N ALA A 132 -8.03 -75.92 16.35
CA ALA A 132 -7.69 -77.26 16.82
C ALA A 132 -7.58 -77.34 18.35
N PHE A 133 -7.88 -78.51 18.92
CA PHE A 133 -7.66 -78.76 20.35
C PHE A 133 -6.20 -78.55 20.72
N SER A 134 -5.98 -77.85 21.84
CA SER A 134 -4.67 -77.45 22.32
C SER A 134 -4.56 -77.64 23.82
N ASP A 135 -3.39 -78.10 24.27
CA ASP A 135 -3.03 -78.14 25.70
C ASP A 135 -2.43 -76.80 26.18
N ALA A 136 -2.42 -75.78 25.32
CA ALA A 136 -1.86 -74.47 25.66
C ALA A 136 -2.64 -73.83 26.82
N ASP A 137 -1.90 -73.40 27.84
CA ASP A 137 -2.46 -72.61 28.94
C ASP A 137 -2.84 -71.21 28.44
N PRO A 138 -4.13 -70.82 28.50
CA PRO A 138 -4.58 -69.49 28.10
C PRO A 138 -3.86 -68.37 28.86
N THR A 139 -3.46 -68.61 30.11
CA THR A 139 -2.71 -67.65 30.93
C THR A 139 -1.28 -67.46 30.41
N ALA A 140 -0.67 -68.49 29.83
CA ALA A 140 0.62 -68.39 29.16
C ALA A 140 0.53 -67.65 27.82
N LEU A 141 -0.60 -67.76 27.12
CA LEU A 141 -0.85 -67.09 25.83
C LEU A 141 -1.16 -65.59 25.99
N TYR A 142 -2.08 -65.24 26.89
CA TYR A 142 -2.59 -63.87 27.03
C TYR A 142 -2.01 -63.12 28.24
N GLY A 143 -1.31 -63.83 29.13
CA GLY A 143 -0.72 -63.29 30.35
C GLY A 143 -1.60 -63.44 31.59
N GLN A 144 -0.99 -63.16 32.75
CA GLN A 144 -1.58 -63.35 34.08
C GLN A 144 -2.89 -62.57 34.32
N GLN A 145 -3.11 -61.48 33.57
CA GLN A 145 -4.31 -60.64 33.69
C GLN A 145 -5.57 -61.27 33.09
N LEU A 146 -5.45 -62.41 32.42
CA LEU A 146 -6.61 -63.17 31.95
C LEU A 146 -7.57 -63.53 33.10
N SER A 147 -7.02 -63.86 34.27
CA SER A 147 -7.77 -64.15 35.49
C SER A 147 -8.63 -62.96 35.94
N VAL A 148 -8.12 -61.72 35.79
CA VAL A 148 -8.85 -60.48 36.10
C VAL A 148 -10.00 -60.27 35.12
N LEU A 149 -9.79 -60.54 33.83
CA LEU A 149 -10.84 -60.45 32.82
C LEU A 149 -11.94 -61.49 33.07
N ALA A 150 -11.57 -62.73 33.34
CA ALA A 150 -12.51 -63.80 33.67
C ALA A 150 -13.30 -63.50 34.94
N ALA A 151 -12.64 -62.97 35.99
CA ALA A 151 -13.33 -62.53 37.20
C ALA A 151 -14.37 -61.44 36.91
N ARG A 152 -14.05 -60.46 36.08
CA ARG A 152 -15.01 -59.40 35.67
C ARG A 152 -16.20 -59.94 34.87
N ALA A 153 -16.00 -60.99 34.07
CA ALA A 153 -17.10 -61.64 33.37
C ALA A 153 -18.02 -62.45 34.33
N ARG A 154 -17.48 -62.96 35.44
CA ARG A 154 -18.25 -63.65 36.50
C ARG A 154 -18.95 -62.69 37.46
N ASP A 155 -18.41 -61.49 37.68
CA ASP A 155 -18.91 -60.44 38.60
C ASP A 155 -20.20 -59.73 38.10
N ILE A 156 -21.01 -60.46 37.36
CA ILE A 156 -22.34 -60.05 36.90
C ILE A 156 -23.33 -60.89 37.70
N ASP A 157 -24.46 -60.32 38.12
CA ASP A 157 -25.48 -61.08 38.86
C ASP A 157 -25.83 -62.38 38.11
N HIS A 158 -25.88 -63.52 38.81
CA HIS A 158 -26.09 -64.86 38.21
C HIS A 158 -27.40 -64.95 37.44
N ASP A 159 -28.42 -64.18 37.86
CA ASP A 159 -29.75 -64.13 37.23
C ASP A 159 -29.86 -63.05 36.13
N ALA A 160 -28.86 -62.17 36.00
CA ALA A 160 -28.79 -61.16 34.96
C ALA A 160 -28.23 -61.74 33.65
N ASP A 161 -28.52 -61.05 32.54
CA ASP A 161 -27.89 -61.38 31.27
C ASP A 161 -26.36 -61.20 31.39
N PRO A 162 -25.55 -62.21 31.02
CA PRO A 162 -24.10 -62.06 30.97
C PRO A 162 -23.73 -60.90 30.05
N ILE A 163 -22.60 -60.26 30.33
CA ILE A 163 -22.05 -59.16 29.52
C ILE A 163 -20.63 -59.56 29.17
N ALA A 164 -20.33 -59.59 27.88
CA ALA A 164 -18.97 -59.82 27.43
C ALA A 164 -18.07 -58.64 27.83
N VAL A 165 -16.94 -58.94 28.46
CA VAL A 165 -15.92 -57.97 28.82
C VAL A 165 -14.73 -58.16 27.90
N THR A 166 -14.25 -57.07 27.29
CA THR A 166 -13.11 -57.12 26.35
C THR A 166 -11.88 -56.43 26.89
N ALA A 167 -10.70 -56.96 26.57
CA ALA A 167 -9.41 -56.31 26.82
C ALA A 167 -8.39 -56.65 25.74
N ILE A 168 -7.38 -55.80 25.58
CA ILE A 168 -6.19 -56.12 24.79
C ILE A 168 -5.16 -56.70 25.77
N MET A 169 -4.61 -57.86 25.43
CA MET A 169 -3.73 -58.66 26.29
C MET A 169 -2.59 -59.29 25.47
N GLY A 170 -1.64 -59.93 26.14
CA GLY A 170 -0.39 -60.41 25.54
C GLY A 170 0.80 -59.49 25.80
N ASP A 171 1.89 -59.71 25.07
CA ASP A 171 3.07 -58.84 25.04
C ASP A 171 3.08 -57.98 23.76
N LEU A 172 3.98 -56.99 23.67
CA LEU A 172 4.03 -56.11 22.49
C LEU A 172 4.42 -56.82 21.19
N ALA A 173 5.04 -58.00 21.26
CA ALA A 173 5.35 -58.80 20.08
C ALA A 173 4.11 -59.57 19.58
N ARG A 174 3.22 -59.97 20.50
CA ARG A 174 2.01 -60.73 20.23
C ARG A 174 0.85 -60.24 21.08
N LEU A 175 0.13 -59.25 20.54
CA LEU A 175 -1.09 -58.72 21.14
C LEU A 175 -2.31 -59.50 20.66
N TYR A 176 -3.28 -59.65 21.55
CA TYR A 176 -4.57 -60.27 21.29
C TYR A 176 -5.69 -59.36 21.79
N LEU A 177 -6.76 -59.26 21.01
CA LEU A 177 -8.03 -58.77 21.49
C LEU A 177 -8.80 -59.95 22.07
N VAL A 178 -9.16 -59.89 23.34
CA VAL A 178 -9.78 -61.01 24.06
C VAL A 178 -11.11 -60.56 24.65
N ALA A 179 -12.14 -61.36 24.46
CA ALA A 179 -13.44 -61.21 25.10
C ALA A 179 -13.68 -62.39 26.05
N ALA A 180 -14.25 -62.09 27.22
CA ALA A 180 -14.67 -63.07 28.20
C ALA A 180 -16.16 -62.89 28.53
N VAL A 181 -16.91 -63.98 28.56
CA VAL A 181 -18.32 -63.99 28.91
C VAL A 181 -18.64 -65.21 29.76
N ARG A 182 -19.55 -65.08 30.72
CA ARG A 182 -20.04 -66.22 31.50
C ARG A 182 -20.93 -67.11 30.62
N LEU A 183 -20.69 -68.42 30.67
CA LEU A 183 -21.55 -69.41 30.03
C LEU A 183 -22.86 -69.53 30.82
N THR A 184 -23.98 -69.26 30.16
CA THR A 184 -25.32 -69.27 30.75
C THR A 184 -26.24 -70.08 29.85
N THR A 185 -27.00 -71.03 30.42
CA THR A 185 -28.00 -71.83 29.71
C THR A 185 -29.42 -71.45 30.12
N TYR A 186 -30.40 -71.73 29.26
CA TYR A 186 -31.82 -71.55 29.54
C TYR A 186 -32.55 -72.90 29.60
N GLU A 187 -33.14 -73.21 30.75
CA GLU A 187 -34.05 -74.36 30.87
C GLU A 187 -35.49 -73.89 31.01
N SER A 188 -36.30 -74.03 29.96
CA SER A 188 -37.75 -73.78 29.92
C SER A 188 -38.25 -72.37 30.31
N THR A 189 -37.36 -71.43 30.64
CA THR A 189 -37.50 -69.98 30.97
C THR A 189 -36.63 -69.56 32.17
N THR A 190 -36.03 -70.52 32.89
CA THR A 190 -35.13 -70.26 34.02
C THR A 190 -33.68 -70.23 33.54
N LYS A 191 -32.95 -69.16 33.87
CA LYS A 191 -31.52 -69.03 33.58
C LYS A 191 -30.73 -69.86 34.57
N ILE A 192 -29.76 -70.63 34.09
CA ILE A 192 -28.77 -71.31 34.93
C ILE A 192 -27.41 -70.75 34.55
N GLY A 193 -26.95 -69.75 35.32
CA GLY A 193 -25.59 -69.21 35.19
C GLY A 193 -24.58 -70.22 35.72
N THR A 194 -23.58 -70.57 34.92
CA THR A 194 -22.47 -71.42 35.37
C THR A 194 -21.35 -70.55 35.94
N ASP A 195 -20.43 -71.13 36.72
CA ASP A 195 -19.17 -70.44 37.08
C ASP A 195 -18.13 -70.49 35.94
N HIS A 196 -18.49 -71.03 34.77
CA HIS A 196 -17.61 -71.19 33.63
C HIS A 196 -17.60 -69.93 32.77
N VAL A 197 -16.42 -69.59 32.27
CA VAL A 197 -16.21 -68.42 31.41
C VAL A 197 -15.70 -68.89 30.06
N LEU A 198 -16.42 -68.50 29.01
CA LEU A 198 -15.96 -68.59 27.64
C LEU A 198 -15.03 -67.41 27.34
N ILE A 199 -13.84 -67.72 26.84
CA ILE A 199 -12.85 -66.76 26.40
C ILE A 199 -12.62 -66.97 24.92
N VAL A 200 -12.85 -65.93 24.13
CA VAL A 200 -12.54 -65.91 22.70
C VAL A 200 -11.52 -64.81 22.41
N SER A 201 -10.63 -65.05 21.45
CA SER A 201 -9.59 -64.09 21.11
C SER A 201 -9.42 -63.94 19.60
N ARG A 202 -8.94 -62.76 19.21
CA ARG A 202 -8.41 -62.46 17.88
C ARG A 202 -6.99 -61.97 18.00
N GLU A 203 -6.19 -62.28 16.99
CA GLU A 203 -4.84 -61.76 16.87
C GLU A 203 -4.88 -60.25 16.55
N LEU A 204 -4.05 -59.47 17.25
CA LEU A 204 -3.91 -58.02 17.04
C LEU A 204 -2.43 -57.66 16.80
N HIS A 205 -1.74 -58.51 16.04
CA HIS A 205 -0.36 -58.30 15.60
C HIS A 205 -0.16 -58.82 14.17
N GLY A 206 1.01 -58.56 13.58
CA GLY A 206 1.34 -59.05 12.24
C GLY A 206 0.33 -58.59 11.19
N GLN A 207 -0.30 -59.55 10.49
CA GLN A 207 -1.24 -59.30 9.41
C GLN A 207 -2.44 -58.45 9.87
N ALA A 208 -2.95 -58.66 11.08
CA ALA A 208 -4.08 -57.90 11.60
C ALA A 208 -3.78 -56.39 11.71
N LEU A 209 -2.54 -56.03 12.09
CA LEU A 209 -2.11 -54.63 12.12
C LEU A 209 -1.91 -54.09 10.70
N SER A 210 -1.35 -54.88 9.78
CA SER A 210 -1.22 -54.49 8.37
C SER A 210 -2.58 -54.25 7.70
N ASP A 211 -3.60 -55.04 8.05
CA ASP A 211 -4.96 -54.86 7.54
C ASP A 211 -5.60 -53.58 8.11
N LEU A 212 -5.33 -53.24 9.38
CA LEU A 212 -5.76 -51.97 9.98
C LEU A 212 -5.03 -50.78 9.34
N GLU A 213 -3.72 -50.89 9.09
CA GLU A 213 -2.91 -49.89 8.38
C GLU A 213 -3.51 -49.60 7.00
N ALA A 214 -3.75 -50.63 6.19
CA ALA A 214 -4.28 -50.48 4.84
C ALA A 214 -5.74 -49.98 4.82
N ARG A 215 -6.58 -50.45 5.75
CA ARG A 215 -8.00 -50.10 5.79
C ARG A 215 -8.25 -48.66 6.25
N TYR A 216 -7.45 -48.18 7.21
CA TYR A 216 -7.66 -46.88 7.85
C TYR A 216 -6.61 -45.83 7.49
N ASP A 217 -5.70 -46.14 6.55
CA ASP A 217 -4.61 -45.25 6.11
C ASP A 217 -3.75 -44.77 7.29
N LEU A 218 -3.24 -45.74 8.07
CA LEU A 218 -2.43 -45.51 9.27
C LEU A 218 -0.99 -45.96 9.03
N PRO A 219 -0.18 -45.16 8.31
CA PRO A 219 1.13 -45.59 7.84
C PRO A 219 2.07 -45.90 8.99
N ASP A 220 2.86 -46.97 8.85
CA ASP A 220 3.83 -47.43 9.85
C ASP A 220 3.17 -47.78 11.20
N LEU A 221 1.94 -48.33 11.19
CA LEU A 221 1.24 -48.76 12.40
C LEU A 221 1.96 -49.95 13.06
N ASN A 222 2.39 -49.77 14.31
CA ASN A 222 3.00 -50.85 15.11
C ASN A 222 2.72 -50.68 16.62
N ALA A 223 3.13 -51.67 17.41
CA ALA A 223 3.11 -51.61 18.86
C ALA A 223 4.49 -51.20 19.40
N ALA A 224 4.51 -50.30 20.39
CA ALA A 224 5.72 -49.75 20.99
C ALA A 224 5.58 -49.57 22.51
N ASP A 225 6.71 -49.54 23.23
CA ASP A 225 6.76 -49.28 24.68
C ASP A 225 6.48 -47.80 25.01
N GLU A 226 6.85 -46.88 24.12
CA GLU A 226 6.73 -45.44 24.30
C GLU A 226 5.65 -44.84 23.40
N PRO A 227 5.02 -43.72 23.82
CA PRO A 227 4.08 -43.01 22.97
C PRO A 227 4.79 -42.39 21.76
N ALA A 228 4.02 -42.15 20.71
CA ALA A 228 4.51 -41.49 19.51
C ALA A 228 5.00 -40.05 19.80
N GLY A 229 5.89 -39.55 18.94
CA GLY A 229 6.36 -38.17 19.01
C GLY A 229 5.24 -37.14 18.78
N PRO A 230 5.52 -35.85 18.99
CA PRO A 230 4.51 -34.78 18.94
C PRO A 230 3.82 -34.57 17.58
N PHE A 231 4.34 -35.17 16.51
CA PHE A 231 3.81 -35.08 15.16
C PHE A 231 3.21 -36.39 14.65
N ASP A 232 3.24 -37.44 15.48
CA ASP A 232 2.70 -38.75 15.20
C ASP A 232 1.57 -39.04 16.20
N ALA A 233 0.80 -40.10 15.94
CA ALA A 233 -0.34 -40.42 16.77
C ALA A 233 -0.11 -41.72 17.53
N SER A 234 -0.67 -41.78 18.73
CA SER A 234 -0.62 -42.97 19.57
C SER A 234 -1.96 -43.27 20.24
N TYR A 235 -2.16 -44.57 20.50
CA TYR A 235 -3.27 -45.11 21.28
C TYR A 235 -2.74 -45.98 22.41
N GLU A 236 -3.18 -45.71 23.63
CA GLU A 236 -2.75 -46.46 24.82
C GLU A 236 -3.34 -47.86 24.86
N ILE A 237 -2.47 -48.86 24.95
CA ILE A 237 -2.85 -50.24 25.19
C ILE A 237 -3.03 -50.40 26.69
N ARG A 238 -4.29 -50.57 27.12
CA ARG A 238 -4.67 -50.75 28.52
C ARG A 238 -5.16 -52.17 28.76
N GLY A 239 -4.57 -52.82 29.77
CA GLY A 239 -4.99 -54.14 30.23
C GLY A 239 -6.33 -54.12 30.99
N PRO A 240 -6.84 -55.27 31.43
CA PRO A 240 -8.08 -55.39 32.21
C PRO A 240 -8.09 -54.56 33.52
N ASP A 241 -6.92 -54.32 34.11
CA ASP A 241 -6.69 -53.52 35.32
C ASP A 241 -6.56 -52.01 35.04
N ARG A 242 -6.73 -51.59 33.78
CA ARG A 242 -6.58 -50.22 33.26
C ARG A 242 -5.14 -49.68 33.27
N ALA A 243 -4.14 -50.49 33.63
CA ALA A 243 -2.74 -50.11 33.54
C ALA A 243 -2.30 -50.02 32.05
N VAL A 244 -1.46 -49.03 31.73
CA VAL A 244 -0.89 -48.87 30.39
C VAL A 244 0.26 -49.87 30.22
N ARG A 245 0.22 -50.66 29.15
CA ARG A 245 1.19 -51.72 28.83
C ARG A 245 2.02 -51.44 27.58
N GLY A 246 1.66 -50.38 26.85
CA GLY A 246 2.35 -49.88 25.67
C GLY A 246 1.40 -49.06 24.82
N TYR A 247 1.79 -48.81 23.58
CA TYR A 247 1.10 -47.93 22.67
C TYR A 247 1.03 -48.55 21.28
N PHE A 248 -0.11 -48.43 20.61
CA PHE A 248 -0.10 -48.44 19.15
C PHE A 248 0.37 -47.07 18.68
N VAL A 249 1.36 -47.03 17.79
CA VAL A 249 1.91 -45.80 17.21
C VAL A 249 1.89 -45.90 15.70
N TRP A 250 1.61 -44.79 15.04
CA TRP A 250 1.62 -44.70 13.58
C TRP A 250 1.98 -43.27 13.16
N ARG A 251 2.47 -43.13 11.92
CA ARG A 251 2.78 -41.82 11.37
C ARG A 251 1.51 -41.07 11.00
N SER A 252 1.44 -39.81 11.37
CA SER A 252 0.30 -38.96 10.98
C SER A 252 0.60 -38.20 9.69
N PRO A 253 -0.38 -38.04 8.78
CA PRO A 253 -0.21 -37.12 7.66
C PRO A 253 -0.12 -35.69 8.21
N LEU A 254 0.97 -34.98 7.87
CA LEU A 254 1.20 -33.58 8.25
C LEU A 254 0.98 -32.65 7.05
N PRO A 255 -0.27 -32.45 6.59
CA PRO A 255 -0.56 -31.67 5.39
C PRO A 255 -0.15 -30.19 5.53
N GLY A 256 -0.27 -29.61 6.73
CA GLY A 256 0.12 -28.24 7.01
C GLY A 256 1.60 -28.02 6.78
N SER A 257 2.45 -28.86 7.36
CA SER A 257 3.91 -28.81 7.16
C SER A 257 4.31 -28.96 5.68
N LYS A 258 3.60 -29.82 4.92
CA LYS A 258 3.83 -30.01 3.48
C LYS A 258 3.41 -28.79 2.65
N LEU A 259 2.36 -28.08 3.05
CA LEU A 259 1.83 -26.91 2.34
C LEU A 259 2.57 -25.60 2.68
N LEU A 260 3.11 -25.49 3.89
CA LEU A 260 3.80 -24.30 4.37
C LEU A 260 4.88 -23.74 3.42
N PRO A 261 5.81 -24.54 2.83
CA PRO A 261 6.81 -23.99 1.92
C PRO A 261 6.20 -23.37 0.66
N TYR A 262 5.12 -23.95 0.10
CA TYR A 262 4.45 -23.40 -1.08
C TYR A 262 3.75 -22.07 -0.77
N ILE A 263 3.09 -21.99 0.39
CA ILE A 263 2.46 -20.75 0.87
C ILE A 263 3.52 -19.68 1.13
N ALA A 264 4.63 -20.05 1.79
CA ALA A 264 5.74 -19.14 2.06
C ALA A 264 6.34 -18.56 0.78
N VAL A 265 6.64 -19.40 -0.21
CA VAL A 265 7.14 -18.95 -1.53
C VAL A 265 6.14 -18.02 -2.21
N THR A 266 4.84 -18.35 -2.16
CA THR A 266 3.79 -17.51 -2.75
C THR A 266 3.71 -16.14 -2.08
N ILE A 267 3.75 -16.07 -0.75
CA ILE A 267 3.80 -14.82 0.01
C ILE A 267 5.04 -14.02 -0.38
N ILE A 268 6.21 -14.65 -0.42
CA ILE A 268 7.47 -13.99 -0.80
C ILE A 268 7.37 -13.40 -2.21
N LEU A 269 6.83 -14.15 -3.18
CA LEU A 269 6.66 -13.68 -4.55
C LEU A 269 5.72 -12.46 -4.64
N ILE A 270 4.56 -12.52 -3.96
CA ILE A 270 3.59 -11.40 -3.94
C ILE A 270 4.22 -10.16 -3.32
N TYR A 271 4.86 -10.28 -2.15
CA TYR A 271 5.49 -9.14 -1.48
C TYR A 271 6.69 -8.61 -2.27
N THR A 272 7.44 -9.47 -2.96
CA THR A 272 8.53 -9.03 -3.85
C THR A 272 8.00 -8.24 -5.04
N ALA A 273 6.93 -8.72 -5.68
CA ALA A 273 6.27 -8.01 -6.78
C ALA A 273 5.69 -6.67 -6.33
N MET A 274 5.01 -6.63 -5.17
CA MET A 274 4.51 -5.40 -4.57
C MET A 274 5.63 -4.41 -4.22
N PHE A 275 6.77 -4.90 -3.70
CA PHE A 275 7.95 -4.08 -3.41
C PHE A 275 8.51 -3.45 -4.69
N LEU A 276 8.68 -4.25 -5.74
CA LEU A 276 9.15 -3.78 -7.05
C LEU A 276 8.20 -2.74 -7.65
N ALA A 277 6.89 -3.00 -7.61
CA ALA A 277 5.87 -2.09 -8.11
C ALA A 277 5.85 -0.76 -7.34
N ALA A 278 5.88 -0.80 -6.00
CA ALA A 278 5.95 0.38 -5.17
C ALA A 278 7.24 1.16 -5.41
N ARG A 279 8.40 0.48 -5.56
CA ARG A 279 9.67 1.12 -5.91
C ARG A 279 9.62 1.80 -7.27
N MET A 280 9.07 1.14 -8.28
CA MET A 280 8.89 1.72 -9.62
C MET A 280 7.98 2.94 -9.60
N PHE A 281 6.87 2.87 -8.84
CA PHE A 281 5.94 3.98 -8.68
C PHE A 281 6.63 5.18 -8.02
N LEU A 282 7.30 4.98 -6.88
CA LEU A 282 8.04 6.04 -6.18
C LEU A 282 9.10 6.69 -7.08
N GLN A 283 9.82 5.91 -7.89
CA GLN A 283 10.79 6.43 -8.84
C GLN A 283 10.14 7.29 -9.93
N ARG A 284 9.01 6.86 -10.50
CA ARG A 284 8.28 7.63 -11.51
C ARG A 284 7.70 8.92 -10.94
N THR A 285 7.10 8.89 -9.76
CA THR A 285 6.53 10.09 -9.13
C THR A 285 7.60 11.15 -8.89
N GLY A 286 8.80 10.75 -8.47
CA GLY A 286 9.93 11.68 -8.32
C GLY A 286 10.33 12.37 -9.62
N THR A 287 10.32 11.66 -10.75
CA THR A 287 10.63 12.26 -12.07
C THR A 287 9.54 13.20 -12.58
N VAL A 288 8.28 12.89 -12.31
CA VAL A 288 7.13 13.73 -12.73
C VAL A 288 7.09 15.03 -11.94
N VAL A 289 7.29 14.97 -10.61
CA VAL A 289 7.32 16.17 -9.76
C VAL A 289 8.45 17.12 -10.20
N ALA A 290 9.65 16.59 -10.45
CA ALA A 290 10.77 17.40 -10.92
C ALA A 290 10.49 18.05 -12.30
N ALA A 291 9.86 17.33 -13.22
CA ALA A 291 9.49 17.86 -14.53
C ALA A 291 8.41 18.95 -14.45
N LEU A 292 7.47 18.82 -13.49
CA LEU A 292 6.44 19.83 -13.26
C LEU A 292 7.03 21.12 -12.68
N GLU A 293 7.95 21.00 -11.71
CA GLU A 293 8.68 22.15 -11.16
C GLU A 293 9.47 22.90 -12.25
N SER A 294 10.19 22.18 -13.12
CA SER A 294 10.93 22.82 -14.22
C SER A 294 10.01 23.51 -15.22
N ALA A 295 8.90 22.88 -15.60
CA ALA A 295 7.93 23.46 -16.53
C ALA A 295 7.27 24.73 -15.96
N GLN A 296 6.99 24.75 -14.65
CA GLN A 296 6.40 25.90 -13.99
C GLN A 296 7.38 27.09 -13.95
N ILE A 297 8.66 26.85 -13.70
CA ILE A 297 9.70 27.89 -13.72
C ILE A 297 9.83 28.48 -15.14
N GLU A 298 9.90 27.63 -16.17
CA GLU A 298 10.03 28.06 -17.56
C GLU A 298 8.81 28.87 -18.05
N ALA A 299 7.60 28.46 -17.68
CA ALA A 299 6.39 29.21 -18.00
C ALA A 299 6.37 30.59 -17.33
N ARG A 300 6.90 30.70 -16.10
CA ARG A 300 6.97 31.98 -15.39
C ARG A 300 7.97 32.93 -16.03
N THR A 301 9.18 32.45 -16.34
CA THR A 301 10.20 33.28 -16.99
C THR A 301 9.76 33.72 -18.39
N ALA A 302 9.10 32.87 -19.16
CA ALA A 302 8.56 33.23 -20.47
C ALA A 302 7.50 34.34 -20.38
N ASN A 303 6.60 34.27 -19.39
CA ASN A 303 5.60 35.32 -19.16
C ASN A 303 6.22 36.64 -18.73
N GLU A 304 7.24 36.61 -17.85
CA GLU A 304 7.96 37.82 -17.43
C GLU A 304 8.68 38.49 -18.61
N LEU A 305 9.31 37.72 -19.49
CA LEU A 305 9.94 38.23 -20.71
C LEU A 305 8.94 38.83 -21.70
N LEU A 306 7.76 38.22 -21.85
CA LEU A 306 6.69 38.77 -22.69
C LEU A 306 6.15 40.09 -22.11
N ALA A 307 5.98 40.16 -20.79
CA ALA A 307 5.54 41.38 -20.13
C ALA A 307 6.53 42.55 -20.34
N GLN A 308 7.85 42.30 -20.25
CA GLN A 308 8.87 43.31 -20.51
C GLN A 308 8.85 43.84 -21.95
N LYS A 309 8.63 42.98 -22.95
CA LYS A 309 8.56 43.40 -24.37
C LYS A 309 7.37 44.30 -24.69
N LEU A 310 6.35 44.36 -23.83
CA LEU A 310 5.15 45.19 -24.04
C LEU A 310 5.29 46.62 -23.50
N LEU A 311 6.41 46.97 -22.87
CA LEU A 311 6.63 48.27 -22.23
C LEU A 311 7.56 49.22 -23.00
N THR A 312 8.16 48.78 -24.11
CA THR A 312 9.07 49.61 -24.91
C THR A 312 8.48 49.96 -26.27
N ASP A 313 8.91 51.10 -26.82
CA ASP A 313 8.65 51.50 -28.21
C ASP A 313 9.67 50.80 -29.13
N PRO A 314 9.24 50.04 -30.15
CA PRO A 314 10.14 49.22 -30.97
C PRO A 314 11.09 50.04 -31.86
N LEU A 315 10.76 51.29 -32.19
CA LEU A 315 11.60 52.13 -33.06
C LEU A 315 12.71 52.85 -32.27
N THR A 316 12.38 53.36 -31.08
CA THR A 316 13.28 54.23 -30.30
C THR A 316 13.90 53.55 -29.08
N GLY A 317 13.36 52.40 -28.64
CA GLY A 317 13.79 51.73 -27.41
C GLY A 317 13.52 52.53 -26.13
N LEU A 318 12.64 53.53 -26.20
CA LEU A 318 12.11 54.26 -25.04
C LEU A 318 10.97 53.48 -24.39
N GLY A 319 10.52 53.89 -23.20
CA GLY A 319 9.25 53.39 -22.67
C GLY A 319 8.10 53.78 -23.61
N ASN A 320 7.10 52.92 -23.79
CA ASN A 320 5.91 53.27 -24.56
C ASN A 320 4.82 53.87 -23.65
N ARG A 321 3.66 54.19 -24.21
CA ARG A 321 2.53 54.74 -23.43
C ARG A 321 2.15 53.89 -22.20
N ARG A 322 2.23 52.56 -22.27
CA ARG A 322 1.91 51.70 -21.11
C ARG A 322 2.92 51.85 -19.98
N ALA A 323 4.20 52.01 -20.32
CA ALA A 323 5.24 52.26 -19.33
C ALA A 323 5.08 53.67 -18.69
N LEU A 324 4.64 54.66 -19.47
CA LEU A 324 4.28 55.97 -18.92
C LEU A 324 3.11 55.86 -17.93
N ASP A 325 2.03 55.18 -18.34
CA ASP A 325 0.84 55.00 -17.48
C ASP A 325 1.21 54.31 -16.15
N GLN A 326 2.12 53.34 -16.19
CA GLN A 326 2.67 52.70 -14.98
C GLN A 326 3.42 53.70 -14.09
N GLN A 327 4.35 54.47 -14.64
CA GLN A 327 5.11 55.44 -13.83
C GLN A 327 4.22 56.56 -13.27
N LEU A 328 3.22 57.03 -14.02
CA LEU A 328 2.27 58.02 -13.53
C LEU A 328 1.44 57.47 -12.35
N ASN A 329 0.97 56.22 -12.44
CA ASN A 329 0.29 55.57 -11.33
C ASN A 329 1.22 55.39 -10.11
N ASP A 330 2.49 55.03 -10.33
CA ASP A 330 3.47 54.89 -9.24
C ASP A 330 3.74 56.23 -8.55
N LEU A 331 3.80 57.33 -9.31
CA LEU A 331 3.93 58.68 -8.78
C LEU A 331 2.70 59.17 -8.00
N GLU A 332 1.49 58.80 -8.43
CA GLU A 332 0.26 59.12 -7.70
C GLU A 332 0.15 58.35 -6.38
N ASN A 333 0.70 57.13 -6.32
CA ASN A 333 0.62 56.26 -5.13
C ASN A 333 1.83 56.39 -4.19
N SER A 334 2.90 57.07 -4.61
CA SER A 334 4.10 57.29 -3.80
C SER A 334 4.02 58.59 -3.01
N SER A 335 4.70 58.65 -1.85
CA SER A 335 4.88 59.92 -1.14
C SER A 335 5.74 60.87 -1.99
N PRO A 336 5.40 62.17 -2.12
CA PRO A 336 6.19 63.10 -2.90
C PRO A 336 7.64 63.16 -2.40
N SER A 337 8.59 63.18 -3.33
CA SER A 337 10.00 63.49 -3.05
C SER A 337 10.16 64.95 -2.59
N ASP A 338 11.33 65.30 -2.05
CA ASP A 338 11.60 66.65 -1.52
C ASP A 338 11.40 67.76 -2.57
N ASN A 339 11.72 67.50 -3.85
CA ASN A 339 11.47 68.45 -4.94
C ASN A 339 10.18 68.17 -5.73
N GLY A 340 9.52 67.04 -5.48
CA GLY A 340 8.40 66.53 -6.27
C GLY A 340 8.79 66.13 -7.70
N ALA A 341 7.84 65.53 -8.42
CA ALA A 341 8.04 65.15 -9.81
C ALA A 341 7.83 66.31 -10.79
N ALA A 342 8.50 66.26 -11.94
CA ALA A 342 8.29 67.15 -13.08
C ALA A 342 8.06 66.35 -14.36
N LEU A 343 7.02 66.71 -15.11
CA LEU A 343 6.68 66.09 -16.39
C LEU A 343 6.90 67.09 -17.53
N LEU A 344 7.63 66.65 -18.55
CA LEU A 344 7.85 67.37 -19.78
C LEU A 344 7.09 66.65 -20.90
N TYR A 345 6.22 67.37 -21.60
CA TYR A 345 5.60 66.90 -22.83
C TYR A 345 6.32 67.56 -24.01
N VAL A 346 6.96 66.76 -24.83
CA VAL A 346 7.83 67.17 -25.94
C VAL A 346 7.16 66.78 -27.26
N ASP A 347 7.05 67.72 -28.19
CA ASP A 347 6.54 67.47 -29.53
C ASP A 347 7.48 68.10 -30.55
N LEU A 348 7.80 67.33 -31.60
CA LEU A 348 8.75 67.77 -32.62
C LEU A 348 8.09 68.73 -33.62
N ASP A 349 8.58 69.96 -33.64
CA ASP A 349 8.13 70.97 -34.59
C ASP A 349 8.58 70.63 -36.01
N HIS A 350 7.67 70.78 -36.97
CA HIS A 350 7.91 70.55 -38.40
C HIS A 350 8.27 69.09 -38.75
N PHE A 351 8.04 68.12 -37.86
CA PHE A 351 8.33 66.71 -38.13
C PHE A 351 7.58 66.15 -39.35
N LYS A 352 6.31 66.56 -39.54
CA LYS A 352 5.54 66.20 -40.73
C LYS A 352 6.21 66.70 -42.02
N GLU A 353 6.77 67.92 -42.02
CA GLU A 353 7.47 68.48 -43.18
C GLU A 353 8.75 67.68 -43.49
N VAL A 354 9.45 67.19 -42.47
CA VAL A 354 10.59 66.27 -42.65
C VAL A 354 10.13 64.97 -43.33
N ASN A 355 9.03 64.38 -42.87
CA ASN A 355 8.47 63.17 -43.50
C ASN A 355 8.01 63.43 -44.95
N ASP A 356 7.32 64.55 -45.19
CA ASP A 356 6.78 64.89 -46.51
C ASP A 356 7.91 65.22 -47.51
N THR A 357 9.03 65.79 -47.04
CA THR A 357 10.16 66.20 -47.89
C THR A 357 11.19 65.10 -48.10
N HIS A 358 11.45 64.30 -47.06
CA HIS A 358 12.57 63.34 -47.05
C HIS A 358 12.12 61.87 -46.87
N GLY A 359 10.83 61.62 -46.68
CA GLY A 359 10.27 60.28 -46.51
C GLY A 359 10.41 59.73 -45.08
N HIS A 360 9.63 58.71 -44.80
CA HIS A 360 9.48 58.14 -43.46
C HIS A 360 10.77 57.57 -42.85
N GLU A 361 11.68 57.02 -43.66
CA GLU A 361 12.97 56.53 -43.16
C GLU A 361 13.82 57.65 -42.53
N THR A 362 13.77 58.86 -43.10
CA THR A 362 14.44 60.04 -42.52
C THR A 362 13.72 60.52 -41.26
N GLY A 363 12.38 60.44 -41.24
CA GLY A 363 11.59 60.69 -40.03
C GLY A 363 11.91 59.71 -38.89
N ASP A 364 12.06 58.43 -39.19
CA ASP A 364 12.45 57.41 -38.21
C ASP A 364 13.84 57.69 -37.62
N ALA A 365 14.79 58.11 -38.45
CA ALA A 365 16.11 58.55 -37.99
C ALA A 365 16.04 59.79 -37.09
N VAL A 366 15.16 60.75 -37.40
CA VAL A 366 14.89 61.92 -36.53
C VAL A 366 14.32 61.49 -35.18
N LEU A 367 13.36 60.55 -35.16
CA LEU A 367 12.78 60.03 -33.92
C LEU A 367 13.81 59.29 -33.06
N GLN A 368 14.66 58.48 -33.68
CA GLN A 368 15.77 57.79 -33.00
C GLN A 368 16.80 58.78 -32.46
N HIS A 369 17.16 59.80 -33.24
CA HIS A 369 18.06 60.86 -32.80
C HIS A 369 17.48 61.64 -31.61
N THR A 370 16.21 62.02 -31.68
CA THR A 370 15.50 62.67 -30.57
C THR A 370 15.55 61.79 -29.33
N ALA A 371 15.18 60.51 -29.43
CA ALA A 371 15.22 59.58 -28.30
C ALA A 371 16.61 59.47 -27.65
N GLN A 372 17.67 59.40 -28.47
CA GLN A 372 19.05 59.36 -27.99
C GLN A 372 19.48 60.69 -27.33
N SER A 373 19.12 61.83 -27.93
CA SER A 373 19.40 63.16 -27.39
C SER A 373 18.69 63.39 -26.06
N LEU A 374 17.42 62.98 -25.94
CA LEU A 374 16.67 63.03 -24.69
C LEU A 374 17.31 62.19 -23.58
N LYS A 375 17.64 60.92 -23.86
CA LYS A 375 18.34 60.04 -22.89
C LYS A 375 19.72 60.56 -22.49
N ARG A 376 20.46 61.17 -23.43
CA ARG A 376 21.82 61.69 -23.19
C ARG A 376 21.81 63.00 -22.38
N LEU A 377 20.88 63.90 -22.68
CA LEU A 377 20.80 65.21 -22.02
C LEU A 377 20.12 65.14 -20.64
N ALA A 378 19.27 64.14 -20.43
CA ALA A 378 18.57 63.90 -19.17
C ALA A 378 18.71 62.41 -18.75
N PRO A 379 19.91 61.96 -18.35
CA PRO A 379 20.13 60.56 -17.95
C PRO A 379 19.39 60.16 -16.67
N ASP A 380 18.96 61.15 -15.89
CA ASP A 380 18.17 61.02 -14.67
C ASP A 380 16.65 61.13 -14.91
N ALA A 381 16.21 61.28 -16.17
CA ALA A 381 14.80 61.23 -16.54
C ALA A 381 14.39 59.86 -17.08
N SER A 382 13.17 59.45 -16.75
CA SER A 382 12.49 58.40 -17.48
C SER A 382 11.89 58.98 -18.76
N VAL A 383 12.15 58.36 -19.91
CA VAL A 383 11.81 58.89 -21.24
C VAL A 383 10.88 57.91 -21.97
N PHE A 384 9.76 58.45 -22.44
CA PHE A 384 8.69 57.71 -23.10
C PHE A 384 8.39 58.29 -24.47
N ARG A 385 7.94 57.43 -25.39
CA ARG A 385 7.33 57.83 -26.66
C ARG A 385 5.88 57.39 -26.68
N LEU A 386 4.97 58.33 -26.91
CA LEU A 386 3.52 58.06 -26.91
C LEU A 386 2.99 57.65 -28.27
N GLY A 387 3.66 58.09 -29.33
CA GLY A 387 3.32 57.81 -30.73
C GLY A 387 3.72 59.01 -31.60
N GLY A 388 3.92 58.77 -32.90
CA GLY A 388 4.31 59.84 -33.84
C GLY A 388 5.60 60.54 -33.39
N ASP A 389 5.50 61.85 -33.21
CA ASP A 389 6.51 62.83 -32.78
C ASP A 389 6.42 63.24 -31.30
N GLU A 390 5.59 62.57 -30.51
CA GLU A 390 5.34 62.92 -29.11
C GLU A 390 6.19 62.09 -28.13
N PHE A 391 6.90 62.80 -27.26
CA PHE A 391 7.71 62.24 -26.19
C PHE A 391 7.29 62.81 -24.83
N VAL A 392 7.41 62.00 -23.79
CA VAL A 392 7.21 62.44 -22.40
C VAL A 392 8.45 62.13 -21.60
N MET A 393 8.87 63.05 -20.75
CA MET A 393 9.94 62.84 -19.79
C MET A 393 9.42 63.08 -18.38
N ILE A 394 9.86 62.25 -17.44
CA ILE A 394 9.53 62.38 -16.03
C ILE A 394 10.84 62.47 -15.24
N PHE A 395 10.96 63.50 -14.41
CA PHE A 395 11.96 63.61 -13.36
C PHE A 395 11.27 63.40 -12.01
N ASP A 396 11.74 62.44 -11.20
CA ASP A 396 11.06 62.09 -9.94
C ASP A 396 11.49 62.97 -8.76
N ASP A 397 12.72 63.48 -8.76
CA ASP A 397 13.26 64.32 -7.68
C ASP A 397 14.34 65.26 -8.23
N LYS A 398 13.91 66.33 -8.89
CA LYS A 398 14.82 67.31 -9.49
C LYS A 398 14.35 68.75 -9.26
N PRO A 399 15.22 69.65 -8.76
CA PRO A 399 14.87 71.05 -8.57
C PRO A 399 14.36 71.72 -9.84
N ARG A 400 13.34 72.57 -9.71
CA ARG A 400 12.68 73.28 -10.84
C ARG A 400 13.66 73.96 -11.79
N ASN A 401 14.61 74.72 -11.26
CA ASN A 401 15.62 75.42 -12.04
C ASN A 401 16.49 74.46 -12.87
N ALA A 402 16.84 73.30 -12.31
CA ALA A 402 17.63 72.28 -13.02
C ALA A 402 16.82 71.57 -14.12
N VAL A 403 15.52 71.34 -13.90
CA VAL A 403 14.60 70.83 -14.93
C VAL A 403 14.48 71.82 -16.10
N GLU A 404 14.28 73.10 -15.81
CA GLU A 404 14.21 74.14 -16.84
C GLU A 404 15.53 74.30 -17.61
N GLU A 405 16.68 74.25 -16.92
CA GLU A 405 18.00 74.32 -17.57
C GLU A 405 18.23 73.15 -18.55
N VAL A 406 17.89 71.93 -18.14
CA VAL A 406 17.97 70.75 -19.03
C VAL A 406 16.97 70.88 -20.17
N THR A 407 15.77 71.39 -19.93
CA THR A 407 14.76 71.60 -20.98
C THR A 407 15.25 72.60 -22.03
N ALA A 408 15.87 73.71 -21.60
CA ALA A 408 16.46 74.69 -22.51
C ALA A 408 17.57 74.07 -23.37
N LYS A 409 18.42 73.21 -22.77
CA LYS A 409 19.45 72.44 -23.50
C LYS A 409 18.84 71.49 -24.53
N ILE A 410 17.74 70.81 -24.19
CA ILE A 410 17.02 69.92 -25.11
C ILE A 410 16.49 70.70 -26.31
N VAL A 411 15.78 71.82 -26.08
CA VAL A 411 15.26 72.67 -27.17
C VAL A 411 16.40 73.14 -28.07
N SER A 412 17.50 73.62 -27.49
CA SER A 412 18.65 74.09 -28.26
C SER A 412 19.34 72.99 -29.05
N GLU A 413 19.45 71.77 -28.49
CA GLU A 413 20.07 70.64 -29.18
C GLU A 413 19.22 70.16 -30.36
N LEU A 414 17.90 70.03 -30.17
CA LEU A 414 16.98 69.56 -31.21
C LEU A 414 16.78 70.57 -32.34
N GLN A 415 17.14 71.85 -32.14
CA GLN A 415 17.17 72.87 -33.18
C GLN A 415 18.42 72.81 -34.08
N ARG A 416 19.44 72.03 -33.70
CA ARG A 416 20.66 71.90 -34.53
C ARG A 416 20.35 71.07 -35.78
N PRO A 417 20.91 71.44 -36.95
CA PRO A 417 20.74 70.64 -38.16
C PRO A 417 21.25 69.20 -37.95
N LEU A 418 20.40 68.21 -38.23
CA LEU A 418 20.74 66.80 -38.17
C LEU A 418 21.13 66.31 -39.56
N ILE A 419 22.28 65.64 -39.66
CA ILE A 419 22.73 65.01 -40.90
C ILE A 419 22.27 63.55 -40.90
N VAL A 420 21.43 63.18 -41.87
CA VAL A 420 20.95 61.80 -42.09
C VAL A 420 21.35 61.37 -43.49
N GLY A 421 22.42 60.58 -43.60
CA GLY A 421 23.06 60.29 -44.89
C GLY A 421 23.62 61.56 -45.53
N ASP A 422 23.20 61.88 -46.75
CA ASP A 422 23.59 63.09 -47.47
C ASP A 422 22.61 64.27 -47.30
N ARG A 423 21.68 64.17 -46.34
CA ARG A 423 20.59 65.14 -46.13
C ARG A 423 20.77 65.90 -44.83
N THR A 424 20.50 67.20 -44.87
CA THR A 424 20.46 68.07 -43.69
C THR A 424 19.01 68.35 -43.34
N CYS A 425 18.55 67.85 -42.20
CA CYS A 425 17.21 68.05 -41.69
C CYS A 425 17.22 69.09 -40.57
N THR A 426 16.35 70.09 -40.68
CA THR A 426 16.12 71.08 -39.63
C THR A 426 14.73 70.88 -39.07
N PHE A 427 14.64 70.59 -37.78
CA PHE A 427 13.40 70.50 -37.03
C PHE A 427 13.60 71.22 -35.69
N GLY A 428 12.54 71.31 -34.90
CA GLY A 428 12.61 71.88 -33.55
C GLY A 428 11.84 71.03 -32.57
N ALA A 429 11.75 71.49 -31.33
CA ALA A 429 10.85 70.92 -30.35
C ALA A 429 10.16 72.02 -29.57
N SER A 430 8.86 71.83 -29.37
CA SER A 430 8.06 72.57 -28.41
C SER A 430 7.91 71.70 -27.17
N ILE A 431 8.08 72.28 -25.98
CA ILE A 431 8.03 71.54 -24.71
C ILE A 431 7.09 72.22 -23.72
N GLY A 432 6.15 71.47 -23.16
CA GLY A 432 5.36 71.89 -22.02
C GLY A 432 5.87 71.24 -20.73
N ILE A 433 6.03 72.01 -19.66
CA ILE A 433 6.49 71.52 -18.36
C ILE A 433 5.38 71.66 -17.33
N ALA A 434 5.12 70.61 -16.54
CA ALA A 434 4.29 70.67 -15.35
C ALA A 434 5.04 70.10 -14.15
N PHE A 435 4.93 70.77 -13.00
CA PHE A 435 5.52 70.33 -11.73
C PHE A 435 4.42 69.83 -10.80
N GLN A 436 4.72 68.79 -10.03
CA GLN A 436 3.75 68.15 -9.12
C GLN A 436 3.29 69.10 -8.02
N ALA A 437 4.14 70.07 -7.64
CA ALA A 437 3.80 71.15 -6.73
C ALA A 437 2.65 72.04 -7.24
N ASP A 438 2.46 72.16 -8.56
CA ASP A 438 1.47 73.04 -9.18
C ASP A 438 0.19 72.29 -9.62
N SER A 439 0.24 70.94 -9.72
CA SER A 439 -0.92 70.13 -10.07
C SER A 439 -0.74 68.63 -9.81
N THR A 440 -1.85 67.96 -9.52
CA THR A 440 -1.95 66.49 -9.47
C THR A 440 -2.06 65.84 -10.85
N ASN A 441 -2.49 66.56 -11.90
CA ASN A 441 -2.65 66.01 -13.26
C ASN A 441 -1.52 66.45 -14.20
N LEU A 442 -0.30 65.98 -13.91
CA LEU A 442 0.94 66.38 -14.59
C LEU A 442 0.83 66.33 -16.12
N LEU A 443 0.30 65.24 -16.66
CA LEU A 443 0.23 65.01 -18.11
C LEU A 443 -0.63 66.06 -18.82
N ARG A 444 -1.84 66.31 -18.32
CA ARG A 444 -2.77 67.30 -18.91
C ARG A 444 -2.22 68.72 -18.85
N HIS A 445 -1.54 69.06 -17.76
CA HIS A 445 -1.01 70.41 -17.57
C HIS A 445 0.26 70.66 -18.39
N ALA A 446 1.09 69.65 -18.57
CA ALA A 446 2.22 69.72 -19.50
C ALA A 446 1.72 69.85 -20.95
N ASP A 447 0.67 69.12 -21.35
CA ASP A 447 0.05 69.27 -22.68
C ASP A 447 -0.51 70.69 -22.91
N ASN A 448 -1.20 71.26 -21.93
CA ASN A 448 -1.67 72.65 -22.01
C ASN A 448 -0.51 73.66 -22.17
N ALA A 449 0.60 73.44 -21.47
CA ALA A 449 1.80 74.26 -21.57
C ALA A 449 2.47 74.09 -22.95
N LEU A 450 2.50 72.86 -23.49
CA LEU A 450 2.99 72.56 -24.82
C LEU A 450 2.18 73.29 -25.90
N TYR A 451 0.85 73.29 -25.77
CA TYR A 451 -0.02 74.03 -26.69
C TYR A 451 0.31 75.54 -26.68
N ALA A 452 0.57 76.11 -25.50
CA ALA A 452 1.02 77.50 -25.39
C ALA A 452 2.39 77.71 -26.06
N ALA A 453 3.34 76.78 -25.91
CA ALA A 453 4.64 76.84 -26.59
C ALA A 453 4.50 76.85 -28.11
N LYS A 454 3.63 75.99 -28.66
CA LYS A 454 3.34 75.94 -30.10
C LYS A 454 2.69 77.23 -30.62
N ARG A 455 1.72 77.77 -29.89
CA ARG A 455 1.03 79.02 -30.28
C ARG A 455 1.95 80.23 -30.24
N ASP A 456 2.84 80.30 -29.26
CA ASP A 456 3.67 81.48 -29.02
C ASP A 456 4.91 81.53 -29.94
N GLY A 457 5.03 80.61 -30.91
CA GLY A 457 6.01 80.66 -32.01
C GLY A 457 6.90 79.43 -32.16
N LYS A 458 6.57 78.31 -31.49
CA LYS A 458 7.33 77.04 -31.52
C LYS A 458 8.79 77.18 -31.02
N GLY A 459 9.54 76.07 -31.00
CA GLY A 459 10.98 76.05 -30.71
C GLY A 459 11.35 76.58 -29.32
N ARG A 460 10.51 76.31 -28.32
CA ARG A 460 10.66 76.81 -26.94
C ARG A 460 10.03 75.87 -25.94
N TYR A 461 10.31 76.10 -24.67
CA TYR A 461 9.55 75.50 -23.59
C TYR A 461 8.63 76.52 -22.93
N VAL A 462 7.53 76.04 -22.35
CA VAL A 462 6.62 76.81 -21.50
C VAL A 462 6.35 76.00 -20.24
N VAL A 463 6.44 76.66 -19.09
CA VAL A 463 6.05 76.07 -17.80
C VAL A 463 4.57 76.36 -17.57
N TYR A 464 3.83 75.35 -17.13
CA TYR A 464 2.45 75.51 -16.70
C TYR A 464 2.37 76.49 -15.54
N ASP A 465 1.52 77.51 -15.69
CA ASP A 465 1.23 78.49 -14.65
C ASP A 465 -0.26 78.39 -14.26
N PRO A 466 -0.59 77.95 -13.03
CA PRO A 466 -1.97 77.80 -12.58
C PRO A 466 -2.74 79.13 -12.53
N ASN A 467 -2.06 80.28 -12.50
CA ASN A 467 -2.68 81.61 -12.45
C ASN A 467 -2.91 82.22 -13.84
N ARG A 468 -2.37 81.61 -14.91
CA ARG A 468 -2.56 82.08 -16.28
C ARG A 468 -3.87 81.51 -16.83
N SER A 469 -4.95 82.30 -16.83
CA SER A 469 -6.28 81.86 -17.28
C SER A 469 -6.24 81.14 -18.65
N SER A 470 -6.35 79.81 -18.63
CA SER A 470 -6.62 79.00 -19.82
C SER A 470 -8.12 79.07 -20.10
N ARG A 471 -8.53 79.85 -21.09
CA ARG A 471 -9.92 79.84 -21.57
C ARG A 471 -10.13 78.54 -22.40
N PRO A 472 -11.11 77.68 -22.10
CA PRO A 472 -11.37 76.51 -22.91
C PRO A 472 -11.95 76.93 -24.28
N ALA A 473 -11.52 76.25 -25.35
CA ALA A 473 -12.02 76.46 -26.70
C ALA A 473 -13.40 75.80 -26.88
N GLY A 474 -14.38 76.54 -27.44
CA GLY A 474 -15.66 75.96 -27.87
C GLY A 474 -16.84 76.93 -28.03
N SER A 475 -16.73 77.98 -28.85
CA SER A 475 -17.91 78.57 -29.50
C SER A 475 -17.51 79.35 -30.77
N GLN A 476 -17.79 78.77 -31.94
CA GLN A 476 -17.87 79.52 -33.18
C GLN A 476 -19.24 80.22 -33.25
N PRO A 477 -19.33 81.46 -33.75
CA PRO A 477 -20.61 82.08 -34.04
C PRO A 477 -21.18 81.53 -35.35
N ALA A 478 -22.47 81.18 -35.35
CA ALA A 478 -23.22 80.83 -36.55
C ALA A 478 -23.22 82.00 -37.54
N ARG A 479 -22.79 81.75 -38.79
CA ARG A 479 -22.97 82.67 -39.91
C ARG A 479 -23.70 81.96 -41.05
N ALA A 480 -24.77 82.60 -41.48
CA ALA A 480 -25.82 82.14 -42.39
C ALA A 480 -25.35 81.78 -43.81
N LEU A 481 -26.04 80.79 -44.40
CA LEU A 481 -26.05 80.53 -45.85
C LEU A 481 -27.00 81.51 -46.58
N PRO A 482 -26.64 82.01 -47.77
CA PRO A 482 -27.58 82.60 -48.73
C PRO A 482 -28.08 81.56 -49.77
N PRO A 483 -29.13 81.88 -50.56
CA PRO A 483 -30.14 80.92 -51.01
C PRO A 483 -29.88 80.30 -52.39
N GLY A 484 -30.38 79.09 -52.62
CA GLY A 484 -30.27 78.37 -53.90
C GLY A 484 -31.48 77.48 -54.21
N ARG A 485 -32.48 78.11 -54.84
CA ARG A 485 -33.48 77.63 -55.84
C ARG A 485 -33.90 76.14 -55.90
N SER A 486 -35.21 75.97 -55.68
CA SER A 486 -36.19 75.18 -56.46
C SER A 486 -35.72 74.39 -57.69
N ALA A 487 -36.01 73.09 -57.71
CA ALA A 487 -36.89 72.43 -58.68
C ALA A 487 -37.44 71.13 -58.06
#